data_AF-A0A2J8AKB9-F1
#
_entry.id   AF-A0A2J8AKB9-F1
#
_cell.length_a   1.000
_cell.length_b   1.000
_cell.length_c   1.000
_cell.angle_alpha   90.00
_cell.angle_beta   90.00
_cell.angle_gamma   90.00
#
_symmetry.space_group_name_H-M   'P 1'
#
loop_
_entity.id
_entity.type
_entity.pdbx_description
1 polymer ?
#
loop_
_entity_poly.entity_id
_entity_poly.type
_entity_poly.pdbx_seq_one_letter_code
_entity_poly.pdbx_strand_id
1 'polypeptide(L)'
;MTWPEPPNYYDVPKHGFKVTLETPAYPIINPDPNVTAALTNMRTENWSVVAGLAAAGYVAGYYFGSKVYWAKPTAIFTSIFLGKSGLLWGMSDSAHRLMGFKENTKELVANLPHIMPREPY
;
A
#
# COMPACT_ATOMS: atom_id res chain seq x y z
N MET A 1 -39.31 -7.81 -23.81
CA MET A 1 -38.47 -6.99 -22.91
C MET A 1 -38.63 -7.54 -21.51
N THR A 2 -37.65 -8.31 -21.03
CA THR A 2 -37.62 -8.86 -19.67
C THR A 2 -36.94 -7.84 -18.77
N TRP A 3 -37.60 -7.45 -17.68
CA TRP A 3 -37.00 -6.60 -16.65
C TRP A 3 -35.75 -7.27 -16.08
N PRO A 4 -34.64 -6.56 -15.83
CA PRO A 4 -33.52 -7.13 -15.10
C PRO A 4 -34.01 -7.52 -13.70
N GLU A 5 -33.77 -8.77 -13.32
CA GLU A 5 -34.20 -9.30 -12.03
C GLU A 5 -33.61 -8.44 -10.89
N PRO A 6 -34.41 -8.13 -9.85
CA PRO A 6 -33.90 -7.38 -8.71
C PRO A 6 -32.76 -8.18 -8.05
N PRO A 7 -31.68 -7.52 -7.62
CA PRO A 7 -30.55 -8.21 -7.02
C PRO A 7 -31.02 -9.00 -5.79
N ASN A 8 -30.77 -10.31 -5.82
CA ASN A 8 -31.17 -11.25 -4.77
C ASN A 8 -30.37 -10.97 -3.50
N TYR A 9 -31.04 -10.45 -2.46
CA TYR A 9 -30.43 -10.08 -1.17
C TYR A 9 -29.92 -11.26 -0.35
N TYR A 10 -30.24 -12.50 -0.72
CA TYR A 10 -29.84 -13.71 0.00
C TYR A 10 -28.66 -14.45 -0.62
N ASP A 11 -28.14 -13.99 -1.75
CA ASP A 11 -26.89 -14.54 -2.28
C ASP A 11 -25.74 -14.06 -1.40
N VAL A 12 -25.00 -15.02 -0.83
CA VAL A 12 -23.74 -14.71 -0.14
C VAL A 12 -22.89 -13.97 -1.16
N PRO A 13 -22.43 -12.74 -0.85
CA PRO A 13 -21.70 -11.96 -1.83
C PRO A 13 -20.47 -12.77 -2.24
N LYS A 14 -20.38 -13.10 -3.53
CA LYS A 14 -19.28 -13.91 -4.10
C LYS A 14 -17.91 -13.28 -3.85
N HIS A 15 -17.91 -12.00 -3.46
CA HIS A 15 -16.76 -11.23 -3.02
C HIS A 15 -17.05 -10.71 -1.61
N GLY A 16 -16.12 -10.93 -0.68
CA GLY A 16 -16.23 -10.35 0.66
C GLY A 16 -16.23 -8.83 0.57
N PHE A 17 -17.35 -8.19 0.82
CA PHE A 17 -17.40 -6.73 0.92
C PHE A 17 -16.76 -6.33 2.24
N LYS A 18 -15.56 -5.76 2.18
CA LYS A 18 -14.96 -5.12 3.35
C LYS A 18 -15.70 -3.82 3.61
N VAL A 19 -16.67 -3.87 4.53
CA VAL A 19 -17.38 -2.67 5.00
C VAL A 19 -16.38 -1.82 5.77
N THR A 20 -15.86 -0.80 5.11
CA THR A 20 -15.00 0.19 5.76
C THR A 20 -15.90 1.30 6.30
N LEU A 21 -15.75 1.64 7.58
CA LEU A 21 -16.63 2.60 8.27
C LEU A 21 -16.44 4.04 7.77
N GLU A 22 -15.35 4.32 7.06
CA GLU A 22 -15.03 5.62 6.49
C GLU A 22 -15.38 5.65 5.00
N THR A 23 -16.05 6.71 4.56
CA THR A 23 -16.28 6.95 3.13
C THR A 23 -15.01 7.51 2.50
N PRO A 24 -14.53 6.93 1.38
CA PRO A 24 -13.33 7.42 0.70
C PRO A 24 -13.56 8.84 0.18
N ALA A 25 -12.63 9.75 0.49
CA ALA A 25 -12.68 11.15 0.05
C ALA A 25 -12.17 11.33 -1.40
N TYR A 26 -11.46 10.34 -1.93
CA TYR A 26 -10.87 10.33 -3.27
C TYR A 26 -11.47 9.21 -4.12
N PRO A 27 -11.42 9.32 -5.46
CA PRO A 27 -11.89 8.25 -6.35
C PRO A 27 -11.19 6.91 -6.05
N ILE A 28 -12.01 5.86 -5.94
CA ILE A 28 -11.55 4.51 -5.69
C ILE A 28 -11.05 3.92 -7.02
N ILE A 29 -9.78 3.50 -7.07
CA ILE A 29 -9.24 2.75 -8.21
C ILE A 29 -9.51 1.27 -8.05
N ASN A 30 -9.19 0.74 -6.86
CA ASN A 30 -9.40 -0.66 -6.53
C ASN A 30 -9.84 -0.78 -5.07
N PRO A 31 -11.06 -1.28 -4.80
CA PRO A 31 -11.56 -1.45 -3.44
C PRO A 31 -10.89 -2.59 -2.67
N ASP A 32 -10.26 -3.55 -3.35
CA ASP A 32 -9.51 -4.65 -2.72
C ASP A 32 -8.14 -4.84 -3.41
N PRO A 33 -7.13 -4.03 -3.04
CA PRO A 33 -5.81 -4.13 -3.64
C PRO A 33 -5.08 -5.38 -3.15
N ASN A 34 -4.80 -6.30 -4.08
CA ASN A 34 -3.88 -7.41 -3.85
C ASN A 34 -2.47 -6.91 -3.49
N VAL A 35 -1.68 -7.76 -2.80
CA VAL A 35 -0.28 -7.48 -2.43
C VAL A 35 0.54 -6.98 -3.61
N THR A 36 0.41 -7.63 -4.77
CA THR A 36 1.11 -7.24 -6.00
C THR A 36 0.70 -5.84 -6.45
N ALA A 37 -0.59 -5.51 -6.42
CA ALA A 37 -1.10 -4.20 -6.82
C ALA A 37 -0.63 -3.07 -5.88
N ALA A 38 -0.53 -3.35 -4.58
CA ALA A 38 0.03 -2.41 -3.61
C ALA A 38 1.54 -2.19 -3.81
N LEU A 39 2.27 -3.22 -4.23
CA LEU A 39 3.71 -3.13 -4.45
C LEU A 39 4.05 -2.38 -5.76
N THR A 40 3.28 -2.63 -6.83
CA THR A 40 3.50 -1.97 -8.13
C THR A 40 3.12 -0.50 -8.11
N ASN A 41 2.17 -0.10 -7.27
CA ASN A 41 1.74 1.29 -7.13
C ASN A 41 2.48 2.06 -6.01
N MET A 42 3.48 1.46 -5.36
CA MET A 42 4.30 2.19 -4.38
C MET A 42 5.04 3.36 -5.03
N ARG A 43 4.88 4.56 -4.45
CA ARG A 43 5.66 5.74 -4.83
C ARG A 43 7.15 5.54 -4.56
N THR A 44 7.98 6.22 -5.34
CA THR A 44 9.45 6.27 -5.13
C THR A 44 9.83 6.77 -3.74
N GLU A 45 9.04 7.69 -3.18
CA GLU A 45 9.16 8.15 -1.79
C GLU A 45 9.08 6.98 -0.80
N ASN A 46 8.12 6.07 -0.97
CA ASN A 46 7.96 4.92 -0.07
C ASN A 46 9.16 3.97 -0.16
N TRP A 47 9.74 3.79 -1.36
CA TRP A 47 10.97 3.02 -1.54
C TRP A 47 12.19 3.66 -0.87
N SER A 48 12.27 5.00 -0.88
CA SER A 48 13.33 5.72 -0.18
C SER A 48 13.24 5.52 1.34
N VAL A 49 12.03 5.45 1.89
CA VAL A 49 11.81 5.18 3.32
C VAL A 49 12.19 3.74 3.67
N VAL A 50 11.87 2.77 2.82
CA VAL A 50 12.31 1.37 3.01
C VAL A 50 13.83 1.27 3.08
N ALA A 51 14.53 1.89 2.11
CA ALA A 51 15.99 1.90 2.06
C ALA A 51 16.59 2.64 3.27
N GLY A 52 16.01 3.79 3.65
CA GLY A 52 16.43 4.56 4.81
C GLY A 52 16.27 3.80 6.12
N LEU A 53 15.15 3.12 6.32
CA LEU A 53 14.91 2.30 7.51
C LEU A 53 15.83 1.07 7.56
N ALA A 54 16.08 0.41 6.43
CA ALA A 54 17.02 -0.71 6.38
C ALA A 54 18.46 -0.27 6.74
N ALA A 55 18.91 0.86 6.19
CA ALA A 55 20.23 1.42 6.49
C ALA A 55 20.35 1.87 7.96
N ALA A 56 19.33 2.60 8.45
CA ALA A 56 19.27 3.00 9.85
C ALA A 56 19.26 1.79 10.80
N GLY A 57 18.54 0.73 10.42
CA GLY A 57 18.51 -0.53 11.14
C GLY A 57 19.87 -1.20 11.22
N TYR A 58 20.61 -1.24 10.12
CA TYR A 58 21.97 -1.81 10.11
C TYR A 58 22.90 -1.07 11.08
N VAL A 59 22.90 0.26 11.05
CA VAL A 59 23.74 1.09 11.93
C VAL A 59 23.33 0.91 13.40
N ALA A 60 22.04 0.95 13.69
CA ALA A 60 21.51 0.75 15.03
C ALA A 60 21.87 -0.65 15.56
N GLY A 61 21.63 -1.71 14.77
CA GLY A 61 21.97 -3.07 15.17
C GLY A 61 23.45 -3.31 15.36
N TYR A 62 24.31 -2.71 14.52
CA TYR A 62 25.75 -2.80 14.72
C TYR A 62 26.17 -2.14 16.04
N TYR A 63 25.60 -0.97 16.37
CA TYR A 63 25.89 -0.26 17.62
C TYR A 63 25.41 -1.03 18.85
N PHE A 64 24.21 -1.61 18.83
CA PHE A 64 23.72 -2.41 19.95
C PHE A 64 24.42 -3.76 20.05
N GLY A 65 24.74 -4.38 18.93
CA GLY A 65 25.41 -5.67 18.87
C GLY A 65 26.88 -5.64 19.24
N SER A 66 27.56 -4.51 19.02
CA SER A 66 28.96 -4.35 19.44
C SER A 66 29.12 -4.44 20.96
N LYS A 67 28.09 -4.04 21.72
CA LYS A 67 28.04 -4.20 23.18
C LYS A 67 27.91 -5.65 23.65
N VAL A 68 27.47 -6.56 22.78
CA VAL A 68 27.21 -7.99 23.09
C VAL A 68 28.14 -8.90 22.27
N TYR A 69 29.18 -8.35 21.61
CA TYR A 69 30.08 -9.07 20.70
C TYR A 69 29.37 -9.78 19.53
N TRP A 70 28.09 -9.47 19.27
CA TRP A 70 27.22 -10.07 18.26
C TRP A 70 26.85 -9.05 17.18
N ALA A 71 27.77 -8.13 16.88
CA ALA A 71 27.54 -6.97 15.98
C ALA A 71 27.04 -7.36 14.58
N LYS A 72 27.62 -8.42 13.98
CA LYS A 72 27.23 -8.86 12.63
C LYS A 72 25.79 -9.42 12.56
N PRO A 73 25.40 -10.42 13.36
CA PRO A 73 24.04 -10.97 13.29
C PRO A 73 22.96 -9.96 13.71
N THR A 74 23.24 -9.12 14.71
CA THR A 74 22.29 -8.08 15.16
C THR A 74 22.10 -6.96 14.14
N ALA A 75 23.16 -6.51 13.46
CA ALA A 75 23.06 -5.55 12.36
C ALA A 75 22.21 -6.08 11.20
N ILE A 76 22.41 -7.34 10.82
CA ILE A 76 21.62 -7.96 9.75
C ILE A 76 20.15 -8.09 10.18
N PHE A 77 19.88 -8.63 11.37
CA PHE A 77 18.52 -8.82 11.85
C PHE A 77 17.73 -7.52 11.94
N THR A 78 18.32 -6.48 12.54
CA THR A 78 17.69 -5.17 12.68
C THR A 78 17.48 -4.47 11.34
N SER A 79 18.41 -4.60 10.39
CA SER A 79 18.23 -4.09 9.03
C SER A 79 17.05 -4.76 8.31
N ILE A 80 16.92 -6.08 8.42
CA ILE A 80 15.81 -6.84 7.82
C ILE A 80 14.50 -6.46 8.49
N PHE A 81 14.49 -6.36 9.81
CA PHE A 81 13.30 -6.00 10.59
C PHE A 81 12.78 -4.61 10.20
N LEU A 82 13.64 -3.58 10.26
CA LEU A 82 13.26 -2.22 9.93
C LEU A 82 12.94 -2.04 8.43
N GLY A 83 13.67 -2.72 7.55
CA GLY A 83 13.36 -2.74 6.12
C GLY A 83 11.98 -3.35 5.85
N LYS A 84 11.62 -4.46 6.51
CA LYS A 84 10.28 -5.06 6.41
C LYS A 84 9.20 -4.15 6.98
N SER A 85 9.43 -3.50 8.11
CA SER A 85 8.49 -2.53 8.68
C SER A 85 8.24 -1.37 7.72
N GLY A 86 9.30 -0.84 7.10
CA GLY A 86 9.19 0.19 6.06
C GLY A 86 8.38 -0.28 4.85
N LEU A 87 8.59 -1.53 4.42
CA LEU A 87 7.87 -2.09 3.27
C LEU A 87 6.38 -2.23 3.56
N LEU A 88 6.04 -2.80 4.73
CA LEU A 88 4.63 -2.95 5.15
C LEU A 88 3.94 -1.59 5.27
N TRP A 89 4.65 -0.59 5.79
CA TRP A 89 4.13 0.77 5.85
C TRP A 89 3.92 1.37 4.45
N GLY A 90 4.88 1.21 3.54
CA GLY A 90 4.77 1.69 2.16
C GLY A 90 3.65 1.00 1.37
N MET A 91 3.46 -0.30 1.59
CA MET A 91 2.36 -1.08 1.01
C MET A 91 1.00 -0.67 1.58
N SER A 92 0.93 -0.47 2.90
CA SER A 92 -0.29 0.03 3.55
C SER A 92 -0.66 1.41 2.99
N ASP A 93 0.29 2.33 2.92
CA ASP A 93 0.09 3.67 2.38
C ASP A 93 -0.35 3.64 0.90
N SER A 94 0.21 2.72 0.08
CA SER A 94 -0.25 2.52 -1.30
C SER A 94 -1.67 1.96 -1.36
N ALA A 95 -2.00 0.98 -0.52
CA ALA A 95 -3.34 0.40 -0.47
C ALA A 95 -4.40 1.44 -0.08
N HIS A 96 -4.10 2.33 0.88
CA HIS A 96 -5.00 3.42 1.27
C HIS A 96 -5.21 4.43 0.14
N ARG A 97 -4.20 4.70 -0.69
CA ARG A 97 -4.36 5.52 -1.91
C ARG A 97 -5.25 4.83 -2.94
N LEU A 98 -5.03 3.55 -3.20
CA LEU A 98 -5.84 2.77 -4.17
C LEU A 98 -7.32 2.68 -3.75
N MET A 99 -7.58 2.56 -2.45
CA MET A 99 -8.92 2.53 -1.87
C MET A 99 -9.57 3.92 -1.75
N GLY A 100 -8.86 5.01 -2.06
CA GLY A 100 -9.41 6.37 -2.05
C GLY A 100 -9.46 7.05 -0.67
N PHE A 101 -8.76 6.51 0.34
CA PHE A 101 -8.64 7.14 1.66
C PHE A 101 -7.60 8.26 1.68
N LYS A 102 -6.68 8.29 0.70
CA LYS A 102 -5.61 9.29 0.60
C LYS A 102 -5.49 9.79 -0.85
N GLU A 103 -4.86 10.96 -1.00
CA GLU A 103 -4.69 11.61 -2.30
C GLU A 103 -4.07 10.67 -3.34
N ASN A 104 -4.82 10.46 -4.42
CA ASN A 104 -4.61 9.39 -5.39
C ASN A 104 -4.17 9.89 -6.77
N THR A 105 -4.15 11.21 -7.04
CA THR A 105 -3.96 11.83 -8.37
C THR A 105 -2.97 11.11 -9.32
N LYS A 106 -1.76 10.77 -8.83
CA LYS A 106 -0.73 10.05 -9.61
C LYS A 106 -1.13 8.61 -9.99
N GLU A 107 -1.79 7.90 -9.08
CA GLU A 107 -2.25 6.52 -9.30
C GLU A 107 -3.49 6.49 -10.20
N LEU A 108 -4.33 7.53 -10.16
CA LEU A 108 -5.46 7.68 -11.07
C LEU A 108 -4.99 7.79 -12.52
N VAL A 109 -3.96 8.63 -12.74
CA VAL A 109 -3.32 8.81 -14.05
C VAL A 109 -2.75 7.50 -14.57
N ALA A 110 -2.07 6.74 -13.70
CA ALA A 110 -1.39 5.52 -14.07
C ALA A 110 -2.35 4.35 -14.38
N ASN A 111 -3.44 4.21 -13.62
CA ASN A 111 -4.34 3.06 -13.71
C ASN A 111 -5.62 3.33 -14.52
N LEU A 112 -6.10 4.58 -14.56
CA LEU A 112 -7.36 4.97 -15.19
C LEU A 112 -7.19 6.20 -16.11
N PRO A 113 -6.33 6.12 -17.14
CA PRO A 113 -6.01 7.28 -18.00
C PRO A 113 -7.21 7.80 -18.80
N HIS A 114 -8.27 7.02 -18.92
CA HIS A 114 -9.49 7.33 -19.69
C HIS A 114 -10.57 8.07 -18.89
N ILE A 115 -10.44 8.14 -17.55
CA ILE A 115 -11.44 8.80 -16.69
C ILE A 115 -11.06 10.25 -16.40
N MET A 116 -9.83 10.66 -16.72
CA MET A 116 -9.46 12.08 -16.68
C MET A 116 -9.92 12.73 -17.99
N PRO A 117 -10.94 13.63 -17.96
CA PRO A 117 -11.15 14.51 -19.09
C PRO A 117 -9.87 15.30 -19.29
N ARG A 118 -9.27 15.21 -20.49
CA ARG A 118 -8.32 16.24 -20.92
C ARG A 118 -9.09 17.55 -20.87
N GLU A 119 -8.76 18.44 -19.93
CA GLU A 119 -9.24 19.81 -20.00
C GLU A 119 -8.81 20.36 -21.38
N PRO A 120 -9.77 20.75 -22.25
CA PRO A 120 -9.43 21.45 -23.47
C PRO A 120 -9.01 22.86 -23.07
N TYR A 121 -7.70 23.13 -23.17
CA TYR A 121 -7.20 24.51 -23.22
C TYR A 121 -7.71 25.21 -24.48
#